data_AF-A0AAU2JZI5-F1
#
_entry.id   AF-A0AAU2JZI5-F1
#
_cell.length_a   1.000
_cell.length_b   1.000
_cell.length_c   1.000
_cell.angle_alpha   90.00
_cell.angle_beta   90.00
_cell.angle_gamma   90.00
#
_symmetry.space_group_name_H-M   'P 1'
#
loop_
_entity.id
_entity.type
_entity.pdbx_description
1 polymer ?
#
loop_
_entity_poly.entity_id
_entity_poly.type
_entity_poly.pdbx_seq_one_letter_code
_entity_poly.pdbx_strand_id
1 'polypeptide(L)'
;MSGHEQPAFGLTFDPRALTDLLQAPSDIRDLALAKLQDVVNANLFGGKLTHELDGLRKVYVDSRSAWRIVYDTRRAPEGTAFRSEIHVVAVRPREQSDVYRTAAARLGIKRRPVDALTHAARGRSPQLGTTRTIPKPGPPSYAGPGLPQPALPLTPKGPTR
;
A
#
# COMPACT_ATOMS: atom_id res chain seq x y z
N MET A 1 -19.49 35.12 7.08
CA MET A 1 -20.30 34.01 7.62
C MET A 1 -20.11 32.84 6.68
N SER A 2 -19.14 31.96 6.96
CA SER A 2 -18.89 30.78 6.13
C SER A 2 -20.03 29.80 6.39
N GLY A 3 -20.92 29.62 5.41
CA GLY A 3 -21.92 28.56 5.49
C GLY A 3 -21.18 27.24 5.60
N HIS A 4 -21.31 26.54 6.73
CA HIS A 4 -20.78 25.19 6.85
C HIS A 4 -21.56 24.32 5.87
N GLU A 5 -20.91 23.98 4.76
CA GLU A 5 -21.43 23.04 3.78
C GLU A 5 -21.75 21.73 4.53
N GLN A 6 -22.97 21.23 4.35
CA GLN A 6 -23.40 20.03 5.04
C GLN A 6 -22.50 18.86 4.61
N PRO A 7 -22.06 17.99 5.54
CA PRO A 7 -21.22 16.86 5.16
C PRO A 7 -21.86 15.99 4.08
N ALA A 8 -21.04 15.44 3.19
CA ALA A 8 -21.50 14.59 2.10
C ALA A 8 -22.02 13.24 2.60
N PHE A 9 -21.50 12.76 3.73
CA PHE A 9 -21.84 11.48 4.34
C PHE A 9 -22.23 11.62 5.81
N GLY A 10 -23.09 10.73 6.29
CA GLY A 10 -23.23 10.49 7.73
C GLY A 10 -21.99 9.78 8.28
N LEU A 11 -21.70 9.94 9.57
CA LEU A 11 -20.59 9.26 10.24
C LEU A 11 -21.14 8.31 11.32
N THR A 12 -20.78 7.04 11.22
CA THR A 12 -21.11 6.02 12.22
C THR A 12 -19.88 5.19 12.59
N PHE A 13 -19.92 4.52 13.74
CA PHE A 13 -18.80 3.73 14.24
C PHE A 13 -19.26 2.34 14.68
N ASP A 14 -18.43 1.33 14.45
CA ASP A 14 -18.42 0.15 15.32
C ASP A 14 -18.05 0.64 16.73
N PRO A 15 -18.79 0.28 17.79
CA PRO A 15 -18.50 0.75 19.14
C PRO A 15 -17.05 0.49 19.58
N ARG A 16 -16.44 -0.60 19.10
CA ARG A 16 -15.05 -0.97 19.42
C ARG A 16 -14.04 -0.10 18.65
N ALA A 17 -14.42 0.47 17.51
CA ALA A 17 -13.59 1.41 16.77
C ALA A 17 -13.48 2.77 17.49
N LEU A 18 -14.55 3.19 18.16
CA LEU A 18 -14.51 4.36 19.03
C LEU A 18 -13.52 4.15 20.19
N THR A 19 -13.52 2.95 20.79
CA THR A 19 -12.51 2.59 21.81
C THR A 19 -11.09 2.65 21.24
N ASP A 20 -10.85 2.15 20.01
CA ASP A 20 -9.51 2.24 19.42
C ASP A 20 -9.05 3.70 19.31
N LEU A 21 -9.93 4.60 18.87
CA LEU A 21 -9.64 6.02 18.72
C LEU A 21 -9.34 6.69 20.08
N LEU A 22 -10.09 6.33 21.13
CA LEU A 22 -9.87 6.83 22.48
C LEU A 22 -8.56 6.35 23.10
N GLN A 23 -8.13 5.12 22.77
CA GLN A 23 -6.89 4.51 23.25
C GLN A 23 -5.66 4.84 22.39
N ALA A 24 -5.85 5.47 21.22
CA ALA A 24 -4.75 5.93 20.39
C ALA A 24 -3.94 7.05 21.08
N PRO A 25 -2.64 7.17 20.79
CA PRO A 25 -1.87 8.36 21.13
C PRO A 25 -2.59 9.65 20.68
N SER A 26 -2.48 10.73 21.44
CA SER A 26 -3.28 11.95 21.20
C SER A 26 -3.05 12.54 19.81
N ASP A 27 -1.80 12.57 19.34
CA ASP A 27 -1.43 13.03 18.00
C ASP A 27 -2.08 12.18 16.91
N ILE A 28 -2.07 10.86 17.08
CA ILE A 28 -2.73 9.92 16.17
C ILE A 28 -4.25 10.10 16.18
N ARG A 29 -4.85 10.32 17.35
CA ARG A 29 -6.28 10.57 17.48
C ARG A 29 -6.69 11.84 16.74
N ASP A 30 -5.95 12.93 16.93
CA ASP A 30 -6.24 14.21 16.29
C ASP A 30 -6.08 14.12 14.76
N LEU A 31 -5.02 13.45 14.30
CA LEU A 31 -4.84 13.14 12.87
C LEU A 31 -5.97 12.27 12.33
N ALA A 32 -6.41 11.25 13.07
CA ALA A 32 -7.50 10.37 12.65
C ALA A 32 -8.82 11.13 12.53
N LEU A 33 -9.14 12.00 13.49
CA LEU A 33 -10.33 12.84 13.45
C LEU A 33 -10.29 13.81 12.26
N ALA A 34 -9.15 14.44 11.98
CA ALA A 34 -8.98 15.28 10.80
C ALA A 34 -9.21 14.50 9.50
N LYS A 35 -8.65 13.29 9.38
CA LYS A 35 -8.87 12.42 8.22
C LYS A 35 -10.33 11.98 8.08
N LEU A 36 -11.02 11.70 9.19
CA LEU A 36 -12.44 11.36 9.16
C LEU A 36 -13.30 12.54 8.70
N GLN A 37 -12.95 13.77 9.10
CA GLN A 37 -13.61 14.98 8.62
C GLN A 37 -13.44 15.12 7.10
N ASP A 38 -12.23 14.92 6.57
CA ASP A 38 -11.97 14.94 5.12
C ASP A 38 -12.78 13.87 4.38
N VAL A 39 -12.88 12.66 4.94
CA VAL A 39 -13.64 11.55 4.34
C VAL A 39 -15.14 11.86 4.32
N VAL A 40 -15.69 12.36 5.43
CA VAL A 40 -17.12 12.67 5.59
C VAL A 40 -17.54 13.86 4.73
N ASN A 41 -16.62 14.79 4.47
CA ASN A 41 -16.84 15.91 3.53
C ASN A 41 -16.53 15.55 2.08
N ALA A 42 -16.24 14.28 1.76
CA ALA A 42 -15.86 13.80 0.43
C ALA A 42 -14.58 14.45 -0.16
N ASN A 43 -13.74 15.04 0.68
CA ASN A 43 -12.44 15.61 0.29
C ASN A 43 -11.33 14.54 0.20
N LEU A 44 -11.55 13.39 0.84
CA LEU A 44 -10.61 12.27 0.85
C LEU A 44 -11.36 10.94 0.68
N PHE A 45 -10.88 10.10 -0.24
CA PHE A 45 -11.34 8.72 -0.36
C PHE A 45 -10.21 7.74 -0.07
N GLY A 46 -10.46 6.82 0.87
CA GLY A 46 -9.56 5.74 1.16
C GLY A 46 -9.38 4.78 -0.02
N GLY A 47 -8.19 4.18 -0.10
CA GLY A 47 -7.89 3.12 -1.07
C GLY A 47 -8.76 1.90 -0.79
N LYS A 48 -9.26 1.25 -1.85
CA LYS A 48 -10.07 0.03 -1.73
C LYS A 48 -9.24 -1.12 -1.15
N LEU A 49 -9.84 -1.88 -0.25
CA LEU A 49 -9.32 -3.16 0.21
C LEU A 49 -9.78 -4.28 -0.73
N THR A 50 -9.12 -5.44 -0.64
CA THR A 50 -9.36 -6.60 -1.51
C THR A 50 -9.48 -7.87 -0.68
N HIS A 51 -9.84 -8.98 -1.35
CA HIS A 51 -9.98 -10.31 -0.75
C HIS A 51 -11.03 -10.33 0.36
N GLU A 52 -10.66 -10.80 1.56
CA GLU A 52 -11.54 -10.90 2.73
C GLU A 52 -12.12 -9.55 3.17
N LEU A 53 -11.53 -8.42 2.76
CA LEU A 53 -11.98 -7.08 3.13
C LEU A 53 -12.48 -6.28 1.91
N ASP A 54 -12.89 -6.97 0.84
CA ASP A 54 -13.49 -6.31 -0.32
C ASP A 54 -14.73 -5.48 0.09
N GLY A 55 -14.92 -4.35 -0.58
CA GLY A 55 -15.95 -3.35 -0.23
C GLY A 55 -15.50 -2.32 0.80
N LEU A 56 -14.54 -2.64 1.67
CA LEU A 56 -13.98 -1.69 2.63
C LEU A 56 -12.92 -0.77 2.01
N ARG A 57 -12.65 0.34 2.69
CA ARG A 57 -11.61 1.31 2.34
C ARG A 57 -10.65 1.55 3.49
N LYS A 58 -9.42 1.93 3.15
CA LYS A 58 -8.36 2.29 4.11
C LYS A 58 -7.89 3.72 3.91
N VAL A 59 -7.66 4.43 5.01
CA VAL A 59 -6.97 5.73 5.03
C VAL A 59 -5.75 5.63 5.93
N TYR A 60 -4.65 6.23 5.48
CA TYR A 60 -3.44 6.40 6.27
C TYR A 60 -3.63 7.59 7.21
N VAL A 61 -3.36 7.40 8.50
CA VAL A 61 -3.58 8.43 9.52
C VAL A 61 -2.36 9.36 9.61
N ASP A 62 -1.18 8.75 9.67
CA ASP A 62 0.09 9.43 9.92
C ASP A 62 1.03 9.34 8.71
N SER A 63 2.01 10.24 8.66
CA SER A 63 3.01 10.29 7.58
C SER A 63 3.90 9.04 7.52
N ARG A 64 4.13 8.37 8.66
CA ARG A 64 4.91 7.13 8.72
C ARG A 64 4.10 5.92 8.28
N SER A 65 2.81 6.08 7.97
CA SER A 65 1.91 4.98 7.62
C SER A 65 1.90 3.88 8.70
N ALA A 66 2.08 4.24 9.97
CA ALA A 66 2.02 3.30 11.09
C ALA A 66 0.58 3.03 11.52
N TRP A 67 -0.34 3.96 11.30
CA TRP A 67 -1.74 3.88 11.72
C TRP A 67 -2.70 3.99 10.52
N ARG A 68 -3.82 3.27 10.60
CA ARG A 68 -4.85 3.30 9.56
C ARG A 68 -6.24 3.32 10.14
N ILE A 69 -7.14 3.96 9.39
CA ILE A 69 -8.59 3.85 9.54
C ILE A 69 -9.08 2.85 8.49
N VAL A 70 -9.95 1.92 8.89
CA VAL A 70 -10.71 1.06 7.97
C VAL A 70 -12.18 1.39 8.13
N TYR A 71 -12.86 1.65 7.02
CA TYR A 71 -14.25 2.03 6.99
C TYR A 71 -15.00 1.41 5.81
N ASP A 72 -16.32 1.34 5.95
CA ASP A 72 -17.27 0.99 4.90
C ASP A 72 -18.05 2.23 4.44
N THR A 73 -18.47 2.26 3.18
CA THR A 73 -19.42 3.25 2.67
C THR A 73 -20.73 2.55 2.38
N ARG A 74 -21.74 2.74 3.24
CA ARG A 74 -23.02 2.05 3.14
C ARG A 74 -24.18 3.03 2.93
N ARG A 75 -25.31 2.53 2.44
CA ARG A 75 -26.54 3.31 2.36
C ARG A 75 -26.99 3.68 3.77
N ALA A 76 -27.38 4.94 3.98
CA ALA A 76 -27.91 5.36 5.25
C ALA A 76 -29.32 4.76 5.49
N PRO A 77 -29.71 4.48 6.74
CA PRO A 77 -31.07 4.08 7.07
C PRO A 77 -32.10 5.13 6.62
N GLU A 78 -33.33 4.67 6.40
CA GLU A 78 -34.45 5.56 6.06
C GLU A 78 -34.71 6.57 7.19
N GLY A 79 -35.05 7.81 6.82
CA GLY A 79 -35.28 8.89 7.78
C GLY A 79 -34.03 9.63 8.25
N THR A 80 -32.83 9.25 7.80
CA THR A 80 -31.61 10.02 8.05
C THR A 80 -31.44 11.16 7.04
N ALA A 81 -30.70 12.21 7.42
CA ALA A 81 -30.43 13.37 6.56
C ALA A 81 -29.44 13.08 5.41
N PHE A 82 -28.76 11.94 5.43
CA PHE A 82 -27.72 11.58 4.47
C PHE A 82 -28.16 10.43 3.57
N ARG A 83 -27.69 10.39 2.32
CA ARG A 83 -27.94 9.24 1.43
C ARG A 83 -27.05 8.04 1.76
N SER A 84 -25.86 8.31 2.29
CA SER A 84 -24.84 7.30 2.57
C SER A 84 -24.04 7.67 3.81
N GLU A 85 -23.48 6.66 4.45
CA GLU A 85 -22.72 6.78 5.68
C GLU A 85 -21.33 6.17 5.53
N ILE A 86 -20.37 6.81 6.20
CA ILE A 86 -19.06 6.26 6.49
C ILE A 86 -19.17 5.51 7.81
N HIS A 87 -19.07 4.19 7.76
CA HIS A 87 -19.08 3.34 8.94
C HIS A 87 -17.65 2.92 9.30
N VAL A 88 -17.10 3.50 10.36
CA VAL A 88 -15.73 3.23 10.80
C VAL A 88 -15.68 1.89 11.54
N VAL A 89 -14.89 0.95 11.00
CA VAL A 89 -14.77 -0.42 11.53
C VAL A 89 -13.58 -0.56 12.47
N ALA A 90 -12.45 0.11 12.20
CA ALA A 90 -11.26 0.07 13.05
C ALA A 90 -10.33 1.29 12.85
N VAL A 91 -9.66 1.72 13.91
CA VAL A 91 -8.62 2.78 13.88
C VAL A 91 -7.40 2.29 14.66
N ARG A 92 -6.45 1.63 14.01
CA ARG A 92 -5.41 0.86 14.73
C ARG A 92 -4.05 0.92 14.05
N PRO A 93 -2.98 0.50 14.74
CA PRO A 93 -1.69 0.28 14.11
C PRO A 93 -1.78 -0.72 12.97
N ARG A 94 -0.91 -0.55 11.98
CA ARG A 94 -0.73 -1.48 10.86
C ARG A 94 0.18 -2.64 11.21
N GLU A 95 1.02 -2.47 12.22
CA GLU A 95 1.97 -3.48 12.68
C GLU A 95 1.29 -4.86 12.76
N GLN A 96 1.96 -5.87 12.21
CA GLN A 96 1.44 -7.25 12.14
C GLN A 96 0.04 -7.39 11.50
N SER A 97 -0.37 -6.40 10.69
CA SER A 97 -1.71 -6.29 10.13
C SER A 97 -2.84 -6.20 11.17
N ASP A 98 -2.57 -5.65 12.36
CA ASP A 98 -3.54 -5.56 13.46
C ASP A 98 -4.86 -4.92 13.00
N VAL A 99 -4.81 -3.71 12.43
CA VAL A 99 -6.01 -3.03 11.90
C VAL A 99 -6.88 -3.88 10.97
N TYR A 100 -6.29 -4.68 10.08
CA TYR A 100 -7.05 -5.50 9.14
C TYR A 100 -7.58 -6.78 9.78
N ARG A 101 -6.80 -7.41 10.65
CA ARG A 101 -7.23 -8.59 11.41
C ARG A 101 -8.39 -8.24 12.33
N THR A 102 -8.29 -7.10 13.02
CA THR A 102 -9.36 -6.57 13.85
C THR A 102 -10.60 -6.26 13.02
N ALA A 103 -10.46 -5.58 11.88
CA ALA A 103 -11.59 -5.29 11.00
C ALA A 103 -12.30 -6.58 10.52
N ALA A 104 -11.55 -7.57 10.04
CA ALA A 104 -12.10 -8.87 9.63
C ALA A 104 -12.85 -9.56 10.79
N ALA A 105 -12.24 -9.60 11.98
CA ALA A 105 -12.85 -10.20 13.16
C ALA A 105 -14.14 -9.49 13.58
N ARG A 106 -14.19 -8.16 13.52
CA ARG A 106 -15.37 -7.36 13.86
C ARG A 106 -16.53 -7.59 12.90
N LEU A 107 -16.21 -7.83 11.63
CA LEU A 107 -17.16 -8.16 10.57
C LEU A 107 -17.53 -9.65 10.51
N GLY A 108 -17.03 -10.47 11.44
CA GLY A 108 -17.32 -11.91 11.50
C GLY A 108 -16.70 -12.72 10.36
N ILE A 109 -15.71 -12.17 9.66
CA ILE A 109 -15.06 -12.80 8.52
C ILE A 109 -14.10 -13.85 9.05
N LYS A 110 -14.47 -15.13 8.90
CA LYS A 110 -13.62 -16.25 9.30
C LYS A 110 -12.44 -16.33 8.34
N ARG A 111 -11.26 -15.96 8.84
CA ARG A 111 -10.00 -16.09 8.10
C ARG A 111 -9.82 -17.54 7.66
N ARG A 112 -9.65 -17.79 6.37
CA ARG A 112 -9.31 -19.15 5.91
C ARG A 112 -7.92 -19.48 6.47
N PRO A 113 -7.73 -20.62 7.16
CA PRO A 113 -6.40 -21.03 7.59
C PRO A 113 -5.49 -21.00 6.36
N VAL A 114 -4.29 -20.43 6.52
CA VAL A 114 -3.30 -20.45 5.44
C VAL A 114 -2.88 -21.91 5.31
N ASP A 115 -3.40 -22.61 4.30
CA ASP A 115 -3.20 -24.05 4.13
C ASP A 115 -1.72 -24.39 4.27
N ALA A 116 -1.42 -25.50 4.96
CA ALA A 116 -0.07 -25.95 5.30
C ALA A 116 0.92 -25.95 4.12
N LEU A 117 0.42 -26.06 2.87
CA LEU A 117 1.18 -25.88 1.63
C LEU A 117 1.90 -24.52 1.51
N THR A 118 1.30 -23.42 1.99
CA THR A 118 1.92 -22.09 1.96
C THR A 118 2.99 -21.94 3.04
N HIS A 119 2.82 -22.59 4.19
CA HIS A 119 3.86 -22.68 5.22
C HIS A 119 5.03 -23.57 4.76
N ALA A 120 4.74 -24.69 4.09
CA ALA A 120 5.75 -25.58 3.51
C ALA A 120 6.57 -24.92 2.39
N ALA A 121 5.96 -24.07 1.57
CA ALA A 121 6.65 -23.31 0.52
C ALA A 121 7.67 -22.30 1.09
N ARG A 122 7.42 -21.72 2.27
CA ARG A 122 8.39 -20.82 2.94
C ARG A 122 9.47 -21.58 3.72
N GLY A 123 9.20 -22.81 4.16
CA GLY A 123 10.17 -23.67 4.83
C GLY A 123 11.19 -24.34 3.89
N ARG A 124 10.87 -24.46 2.59
CA ARG A 124 11.77 -25.00 1.58
C ARG A 124 12.52 -23.90 0.83
N SER A 125 13.45 -23.23 1.49
CA SER A 125 14.69 -22.79 0.81
C SER A 125 15.82 -22.50 1.80
N PRO A 126 16.69 -23.50 2.03
CA PRO A 126 18.12 -23.28 2.12
C PRO A 126 18.77 -24.11 1.01
N GLN A 127 18.58 -23.72 -0.26
CA GLN A 127 19.40 -24.30 -1.32
C GLN A 127 20.80 -23.70 -1.26
N LEU A 128 21.66 -24.40 -0.49
CA LEU A 128 22.99 -24.84 -0.90
C LEU A 128 23.48 -24.23 -2.23
N GLY A 129 24.06 -23.05 -2.15
CA GLY A 129 24.93 -22.51 -3.20
C GLY A 129 26.35 -23.04 -3.03
N THR A 130 26.56 -24.36 -3.17
CA THR A 130 27.91 -24.88 -3.38
C THR A 130 28.36 -24.40 -4.76
N THR A 131 29.25 -23.43 -4.76
CA THR A 131 29.86 -22.82 -5.94
C THR A 131 30.46 -23.90 -6.83
N ARG A 132 29.78 -24.25 -7.93
CA ARG A 132 30.39 -25.00 -9.02
C ARG A 132 31.28 -24.03 -9.80
N THR A 133 32.58 -24.10 -9.56
CA THR A 133 33.60 -23.37 -10.33
C THR A 133 33.55 -23.80 -11.79
N ILE A 134 33.23 -22.85 -12.68
CA ILE A 134 33.32 -23.01 -14.13
C ILE A 134 34.81 -22.80 -14.50
N PRO A 135 35.49 -23.75 -15.18
CA PRO A 135 36.85 -23.52 -15.65
C PRO A 135 36.85 -22.45 -16.76
N LYS A 136 37.64 -21.41 -16.56
CA LYS A 136 37.82 -20.29 -17.50
C LYS A 136 38.55 -20.76 -18.76
N PRO A 137 38.04 -20.52 -19.98
CA PRO A 137 38.80 -20.75 -21.21
C PRO A 137 40.04 -19.87 -21.24
N GLY A 138 41.21 -20.47 -21.54
CA GLY A 138 42.50 -19.78 -21.60
C GLY A 138 42.57 -18.76 -22.75
N PRO A 139 43.45 -17.74 -22.64
CA PRO A 139 43.61 -16.72 -23.66
C PRO A 139 44.28 -17.27 -24.93
N PRO A 140 43.97 -16.73 -26.12
CA PRO A 140 44.64 -17.13 -27.36
C PRO A 140 46.07 -16.56 -27.41
N SER A 141 47.04 -17.43 -27.70
CA SER A 141 48.41 -17.05 -28.03
C SER A 141 48.44 -16.38 -29.41
N TYR A 142 48.64 -15.06 -29.45
CA TYR A 142 49.05 -14.35 -30.66
C TYR A 142 50.51 -13.93 -30.53
N ALA A 143 51.39 -14.55 -31.32
CA ALA A 143 52.79 -14.18 -31.46
C ALA A 143 53.06 -13.73 -32.91
N GLY A 144 52.88 -12.42 -33.14
CA GLY A 144 53.62 -11.55 -34.08
C GLY A 144 53.57 -11.82 -35.61
N PRO A 145 54.27 -10.99 -36.41
CA PRO A 145 54.14 -9.52 -36.47
C PRO A 145 54.08 -9.00 -37.93
N GLY A 146 53.45 -7.84 -38.17
CA GLY A 146 53.61 -7.13 -39.46
C GLY A 146 52.62 -6.00 -39.74
N LEU A 147 53.05 -4.76 -39.51
CA LEU A 147 52.49 -3.50 -40.03
C LEU A 147 52.54 -3.45 -41.59
N PRO A 148 51.84 -2.54 -42.32
CA PRO A 148 51.47 -1.17 -41.92
C PRO A 148 50.06 -0.65 -42.30
N GLN A 149 49.69 0.46 -41.63
CA GLN A 149 48.57 1.37 -41.90
C GLN A 149 48.55 1.92 -43.35
N PRO A 150 47.36 2.38 -43.79
CA PRO A 150 47.27 3.76 -44.27
C PRO A 150 46.24 4.61 -43.51
N ALA A 151 46.50 5.92 -43.52
CA ALA A 151 45.86 6.97 -42.73
C ALA A 151 44.56 7.54 -43.35
N LEU A 152 43.87 8.31 -42.50
CA LEU A 152 42.58 9.02 -42.63
C LEU A 152 42.46 9.95 -43.86
N PRO A 153 41.24 10.47 -44.14
CA PRO A 153 40.96 11.80 -43.58
C PRO A 153 39.53 11.97 -43.03
N LEU A 154 39.45 12.64 -41.87
CA LEU A 154 38.30 13.43 -41.46
C LEU A 154 38.46 14.82 -42.09
N THR A 155 37.40 15.42 -42.64
CA THR A 155 36.82 16.71 -42.18
C THR A 155 35.76 17.28 -43.13
N PRO A 156 34.90 18.21 -42.65
CA PRO A 156 33.54 18.46 -43.13
C PRO A 156 33.37 19.79 -43.91
N LYS A 157 32.11 20.06 -44.27
CA LYS A 157 31.47 21.32 -44.73
C LYS A 157 31.46 21.59 -46.23
N GLY A 158 30.26 21.61 -46.82
CA GLY A 158 29.96 22.36 -48.06
C GLY A 158 29.69 23.84 -47.75
N PRO A 159 28.95 24.59 -48.60
CA PRO A 159 28.71 24.46 -50.05
C PRO A 159 29.14 25.74 -50.82
N THR A 160 28.78 25.83 -52.12
CA THR A 160 28.79 27.01 -53.02
C THR A 160 30.19 27.49 -53.49
N ARG A 161 30.46 27.76 -54.76
CA ARG A 161 29.66 28.20 -55.92
C ARG A 161 30.37 27.79 -57.21
#